data_AF-A0A920BN25-F1
#
_entry.id   AF-A0A920BN25-F1
#
_cell.length_a   1.000
_cell.length_b   1.000
_cell.length_c   1.000
_cell.angle_alpha   90.00
_cell.angle_beta   90.00
_cell.angle_gamma   90.00
#
_symmetry.space_group_name_H-M   'P 1'
#
loop_
_entity.id
_entity.type
_entity.pdbx_description
1 polymer ?
#
loop_
_entity_poly.entity_id
_entity_poly.type
_entity_poly.pdbx_seq_one_letter_code
_entity_poly.pdbx_strand_id
1 'polypeptide(L)' 'MASNPGVAATIFETLSSESINIHMISTSAIRVSCVVNKADIEKATNKLHQAFELDKG' A
#
# COMPACT_ATOMS: atom_id res chain seq x y z
N MET A 1 6.48 -4.86 -10.09
CA MET A 1 5.29 -4.14 -10.59
C MET A 1 5.21 -4.15 -12.10
N ALA A 2 6.27 -3.77 -12.82
CA ALA A 2 6.25 -3.64 -14.29
C ALA A 2 5.62 -4.82 -15.05
N SER A 3 5.82 -6.06 -14.58
CA SER A 3 5.30 -7.28 -15.22
C SER A 3 4.07 -7.88 -14.53
N ASN A 4 3.57 -7.25 -13.46
CA ASN A 4 2.43 -7.76 -12.68
C ASN A 4 1.42 -6.62 -12.48
N PRO A 5 0.46 -6.46 -13.41
CA PRO A 5 -0.61 -5.47 -13.29
C PRO A 5 -1.39 -5.66 -11.98
N GLY A 6 -1.91 -4.58 -11.42
CA GLY A 6 -2.77 -4.63 -10.24
C GLY A 6 -2.09 -4.38 -8.89
N VAL A 7 -0.76 -4.44 -8.79
CA VAL A 7 -0.06 -4.18 -7.50
C VAL A 7 -0.41 -2.80 -6.92
N ALA A 8 -0.41 -1.74 -7.75
CA ALA A 8 -0.79 -0.41 -7.29
C ALA A 8 -2.28 -0.33 -6.90
N ALA A 9 -3.16 -1.03 -7.63
CA ALA A 9 -4.57 -1.08 -7.32
C ALA A 9 -4.79 -1.73 -5.94
N THR A 10 -4.16 -2.87 -5.67
CA THR A 10 -4.21 -3.54 -4.36
C THR A 10 -3.74 -2.60 -3.23
N ILE A 11 -2.67 -1.83 -3.44
CA ILE A 11 -2.20 -0.85 -2.45
C ILE A 11 -3.28 0.20 -2.16
N PHE A 12 -3.83 0.82 -3.20
CA PHE A 12 -4.79 1.92 -3.03
C PHE A 12 -6.14 1.44 -2.49
N GLU A 13 -6.63 0.29 -2.94
CA GLU A 13 -7.84 -0.34 -2.41
C GLU A 13 -7.69 -0.68 -0.93
N THR A 14 -6.56 -1.26 -0.53
CA THR A 14 -6.28 -1.62 0.87
C THR A 14 -6.25 -0.39 1.79
N LEU A 15 -5.59 0.69 1.35
CA LEU A 15 -5.55 1.94 2.13
C LEU A 15 -6.94 2.60 2.19
N SER A 16 -7.68 2.59 1.08
CA SER A 16 -9.04 3.14 1.03
C SER A 16 -10.03 2.37 1.89
N SER A 17 -9.99 1.03 1.92
CA SER A 17 -10.89 0.21 2.75
C SER A 17 -10.70 0.47 4.24
N GLU A 18 -9.50 0.93 4.62
CA GLU A 18 -9.14 1.25 5.99
C GLU A 18 -9.32 2.73 6.34
N SER A 19 -9.92 3.51 5.43
CA SER A 19 -10.13 4.97 5.55
C SER A 19 -8.82 5.76 5.72
N ILE A 20 -7.73 5.29 5.11
CA ILE A 20 -6.42 5.94 5.17
C ILE A 20 -6.26 6.85 3.95
N ASN A 21 -6.15 8.15 4.18
CA ASN A 21 -5.95 9.12 3.10
C ASN A 21 -4.49 9.11 2.60
N ILE A 22 -4.32 9.08 1.28
CA ILE A 22 -3.02 9.20 0.63
C ILE A 22 -2.79 10.67 0.25
N HIS A 23 -1.75 11.28 0.82
CA HIS A 23 -1.39 12.68 0.55
C HIS A 23 -0.50 12.85 -0.67
N MET A 24 0.34 11.85 -0.95
CA MET A 24 1.27 11.87 -2.08
C MET A 24 1.59 10.46 -2.52
N ILE A 25 1.78 10.28 -3.83
CA ILE A 25 2.22 9.03 -4.45
C ILE A 25 3.49 9.32 -5.25
N SER A 26 4.51 8.49 -5.05
CA SER A 26 5.71 8.44 -5.89
C SER A 26 5.95 7.01 -6.36
N THR A 27 6.35 6.81 -7.62
CA THR A 27 6.44 5.48 -8.23
C THR A 27 7.73 5.29 -9.03
N SER A 28 8.18 4.04 -9.12
CA SER A 28 9.18 3.55 -10.06
C SER A 28 8.71 2.21 -10.65
N ALA A 29 9.48 1.62 -11.58
CA ALA A 29 9.12 0.34 -12.21
C ALA A 29 8.91 -0.82 -11.22
N ILE A 30 9.43 -0.71 -10.00
CA ILE A 30 9.38 -1.77 -8.98
C ILE A 30 8.86 -1.30 -7.61
N ARG A 31 8.52 -0.02 -7.43
CA ARG A 31 8.15 0.54 -6.12
C ARG A 31 7.00 1.54 -6.24
N VAL A 32 6.07 1.48 -5.29
CA VAL A 32 5.16 2.60 -4.95
C VAL A 32 5.50 3.07 -3.56
N SER A 33 5.52 4.39 -3.36
CA SER A 33 5.65 5.03 -2.06
C SER A 33 4.47 5.97 -1.86
N CYS A 34 3.79 5.82 -0.72
CA CYS A 34 2.64 6.64 -0.35
C CYS A 34 2.97 7.43 0.92
N VAL A 35 2.60 8.71 0.94
CA VAL A 35 2.65 9.54 2.15
C VAL A 35 1.26 9.52 2.79
N VAL A 36 1.19 9.14 4.07
CA VAL A 36 -0.04 9.06 4.87
C VAL A 36 0.16 9.77 6.21
N ASN A 37 -0.90 9.94 7.00
CA ASN A 37 -0.75 10.49 8.34
C ASN A 37 0.09 9.57 9.23
N LYS A 38 0.88 10.15 10.12
CA LYS A 38 1.73 9.39 11.05
C LYS A 38 0.95 8.39 11.90
N ALA A 39 -0.26 8.77 12.32
CA ALA A 39 -1.15 7.91 13.12
C ALA A 39 -1.60 6.64 12.38
N ASP A 40 -1.60 6.67 11.05
CA ASP A 40 -2.07 5.57 10.21
C ASP A 40 -0.95 4.61 9.79
N ILE A 41 0.33 4.91 10.09
CA ILE A 41 1.49 4.17 9.58
C ILE A 41 1.44 2.68 9.97
N GLU A 42 1.22 2.37 11.24
CA GLU A 42 1.18 0.97 11.69
C GLU A 42 0.01 0.21 11.06
N LYS A 43 -1.17 0.84 11.03
CA LYS A 43 -2.37 0.28 10.43
C LYS A 43 -2.17 0.02 8.93
N ALA A 44 -1.67 1.01 8.19
CA ALA A 44 -1.36 0.92 6.77
C ALA A 44 -0.36 -0.20 6.48
N THR A 45 0.74 -0.25 7.25
CA THR A 45 1.81 -1.24 7.06
C THR A 45 1.28 -2.64 7.28
N ASN A 46 0.58 -2.90 8.40
CA ASN A 46 0.03 -4.21 8.71
C ASN A 46 -0.99 -4.67 7.67
N LYS A 47 -1.87 -3.77 7.22
CA LYS A 47 -2.92 -4.09 6.24
C LYS A 47 -2.35 -4.38 4.86
N LEU A 48 -1.33 -3.64 4.44
CA LEU A 48 -0.60 -3.93 3.21
C LEU A 48 0.16 -5.26 3.32
N HIS A 49 0.78 -5.54 4.46
CA HIS A 49 1.50 -6.82 4.67
C HIS A 49 0.55 -8.02 4.54
N GLN A 50 -0.66 -7.92 5.11
CA GLN A 50 -1.73 -8.92 4.98
C GLN A 50 -2.24 -9.02 3.54
N ALA A 51 -2.52 -7.90 2.87
CA ALA A 51 -3.04 -7.88 1.50
C ALA A 51 -2.09 -8.54 0.48
N PHE A 52 -0.78 -8.50 0.74
CA PHE A 52 0.23 -9.18 -0.06
C PHE A 52 0.65 -10.54 0.50
N GLU A 53 -0.04 -11.04 1.53
CA GLU A 53 0.21 -12.32 2.21
C GLU A 53 1.65 -12.52 2.72
N LEU A 54 2.33 -11.42 3.06
CA LEU A 54 3.73 -11.45 3.44
C LEU A 54 3.97 -11.97 4.87
N ASP A 55 2.90 -12.12 5.67
CA ASP A 55 2.93 -12.71 7.02
C ASP A 55 3.15 -14.25 7.01
N LYS A 56 3.00 -14.90 5.85
CA LYS A 56 3.06 -16.38 5.73
C LYS A 56 4.50 -16.91 5.48
N GLY A 57 5.52 -16.06 5.65
CA GLY A 57 6.93 -16.35 5.36
C GLY A 57 7.79 -16.58 6.60
#